data_AF-A0A7S0WG75-F1
#
_entry.id   AF-A0A7S0WG75-F1
#
_cell.length_a   1.000
_cell.length_b   1.000
_cell.length_c   1.000
_cell.angle_alpha   90.00
_cell.angle_beta   90.00
_cell.angle_gamma   90.00
#
_symmetry.space_group_name_H-M   'P 1'
#
loop_
_entity.id
_entity.type
_entity.pdbx_description
1 polymer ?
#
loop_
_entity_poly.entity_id
_entity_poly.type
_entity_poly.pdbx_seq_one_letter_code
_entity_poly.pdbx_strand_id
1 'polypeptide(L)'
;LSMIALGSVTLAKFAATASQPAVWHAAVIVAWGARILTFLLYREFFAWKQLKERNKETNKKFAPTAKLSTWVFVSIFYALLFSPALFHLQTASAVPALSKTGLAVAAGGLLLESQADAAKSAYKQTNPDGFTSTGLYALCRHPNYLGEVIFWAGSYAAGAGSFASPLAWTAASLGMAGIVAIMLQATESLEKKQALKYAELPEYGAYVQSTPKLLPFTGGDELNEIVVAAQKAQEAKAKAEEERAAQDAEREARAKEAAAEREARA
;
A
#
# COMPACT_ATOMS: atom_id res chain seq x y z
N LEU A 1 -11.80 -7.10 -9.75
CA LEU A 1 -12.82 -7.56 -10.74
C LEU A 1 -12.52 -7.05 -12.15
N SER A 2 -12.30 -5.74 -12.35
CA SER A 2 -12.07 -5.14 -13.69
C SER A 2 -10.89 -5.76 -14.45
N MET A 3 -9.71 -5.93 -13.83
CA MET A 3 -8.53 -6.52 -14.48
C MET A 3 -8.70 -7.99 -14.84
N ILE A 4 -9.33 -8.78 -13.97
CA ILE A 4 -9.65 -10.19 -14.26
C ILE A 4 -10.60 -10.25 -15.45
N ALA A 5 -11.66 -9.43 -15.46
CA ALA A 5 -12.62 -9.40 -16.55
C ALA A 5 -11.96 -8.98 -17.88
N LEU A 6 -11.16 -7.92 -17.88
CA LEU A 6 -10.43 -7.47 -19.08
C LEU A 6 -9.47 -8.54 -19.60
N GLY A 7 -8.67 -9.14 -18.72
CA GLY A 7 -7.75 -10.23 -19.07
C GLY A 7 -8.49 -11.47 -19.61
N SER A 8 -9.53 -11.93 -18.93
CA SER A 8 -10.30 -13.11 -19.35
C SER A 8 -11.05 -12.90 -20.66
N VAL A 9 -11.69 -11.74 -20.85
CA VAL A 9 -12.42 -11.43 -22.10
C VAL A 9 -11.47 -11.33 -23.28
N THR A 10 -10.31 -10.69 -23.10
CA THR A 10 -9.32 -10.55 -24.18
C THR A 10 -8.63 -11.87 -24.48
N LEU A 11 -8.33 -12.70 -23.47
CA LEU A 11 -7.88 -14.08 -23.68
C LEU A 11 -8.92 -14.88 -24.48
N ALA A 12 -10.20 -14.87 -24.10
CA ALA A 12 -11.24 -15.59 -24.82
C ALA A 12 -11.36 -15.14 -26.29
N LYS A 13 -11.15 -13.84 -26.56
CA LYS A 13 -11.24 -13.27 -27.91
C LYS A 13 -10.02 -13.57 -28.79
N PHE A 14 -8.81 -13.57 -28.22
CA PHE A 14 -7.57 -13.62 -28.98
C PHE A 14 -6.74 -14.89 -28.79
N ALA A 15 -7.10 -15.81 -27.88
CA ALA A 15 -6.28 -16.98 -27.55
C ALA A 15 -5.97 -17.90 -28.75
N ALA A 16 -6.87 -17.98 -29.74
CA ALA A 16 -6.67 -18.82 -30.91
C ALA A 16 -5.67 -18.24 -31.94
N THR A 17 -5.41 -16.93 -31.88
CA THR A 17 -4.61 -16.21 -32.89
C THR A 17 -3.41 -15.47 -32.30
N ALA A 18 -3.36 -15.31 -30.97
CA ALA A 18 -2.28 -14.63 -30.26
C ALA A 18 -1.04 -15.54 -30.10
N SER A 19 0.13 -14.92 -30.08
CA SER A 19 1.37 -15.62 -29.76
C SER A 19 1.37 -16.13 -28.31
N GLN A 20 2.09 -17.23 -28.05
CA GLN A 20 2.19 -17.82 -26.71
C GLN A 20 2.59 -16.81 -25.61
N PRO A 21 3.55 -15.89 -25.85
CA PRO A 21 3.94 -14.88 -24.86
C PRO A 21 2.88 -13.81 -24.63
N ALA A 22 2.07 -13.48 -25.63
CA ALA A 22 0.94 -12.57 -25.46
C ALA A 22 -0.15 -13.18 -24.56
N VAL A 23 -0.42 -14.49 -24.73
CA VAL A 23 -1.31 -15.25 -23.85
C VAL A 23 -0.78 -15.25 -22.41
N TRP A 24 0.52 -15.49 -22.22
CA TRP A 24 1.16 -15.42 -20.89
C TRP A 24 1.09 -14.02 -20.28
N HIS A 25 1.19 -12.97 -21.10
CA HIS A 25 1.06 -11.60 -20.64
C HIS A 25 -0.33 -11.31 -20.04
N ALA A 26 -1.38 -11.73 -20.72
CA ALA A 26 -2.73 -11.58 -20.17
C ALA A 26 -2.95 -12.47 -18.95
N ALA A 27 -2.42 -13.71 -18.96
CA ALA A 27 -2.53 -14.63 -17.84
C ALA A 27 -1.86 -14.09 -16.56
N VAL A 28 -0.68 -13.48 -16.66
CA VAL A 28 0.01 -12.92 -15.49
C VAL A 28 -0.75 -11.72 -14.91
N ILE A 29 -1.43 -10.92 -15.73
CA ILE A 29 -2.33 -9.84 -15.26
C ILE A 29 -3.59 -10.41 -14.61
N VAL A 30 -4.16 -11.50 -15.13
CA VAL A 30 -5.28 -12.18 -14.47
C VAL A 30 -4.85 -12.71 -13.10
N ALA A 31 -3.66 -13.31 -13.00
CA ALA A 31 -3.09 -13.77 -11.73
C ALA A 31 -2.90 -12.61 -10.73
N TRP A 32 -2.37 -11.48 -11.18
CA TRP A 32 -2.27 -10.26 -10.38
C TRP A 32 -3.64 -9.76 -9.91
N GLY A 33 -4.64 -9.73 -10.79
CA GLY A 33 -6.00 -9.33 -10.44
C GLY A 33 -6.67 -10.29 -9.45
N ALA A 34 -6.41 -11.59 -9.60
CA ALA A 34 -6.89 -12.63 -8.69
C ALA A 34 -6.29 -12.47 -7.29
N ARG A 35 -4.99 -12.16 -7.18
CA ARG A 35 -4.33 -11.85 -5.90
C ARG A 35 -5.05 -10.73 -5.15
N ILE A 36 -5.29 -9.59 -5.79
CA ILE A 36 -6.03 -8.47 -5.17
C ILE A 36 -7.43 -8.90 -4.76
N LEU A 37 -8.15 -9.59 -5.66
CA LEU A 37 -9.51 -10.04 -5.37
C LEU A 37 -9.53 -10.95 -4.13
N THR A 38 -8.63 -11.92 -4.05
CA THR A 38 -8.51 -12.85 -2.92
C THR A 38 -8.25 -12.09 -1.62
N PHE A 39 -7.32 -11.12 -1.62
CA PHE A 39 -7.06 -10.29 -0.45
C PHE A 39 -8.30 -9.50 -0.01
N LEU A 40 -9.03 -8.90 -0.96
CA LEU A 40 -10.25 -8.14 -0.66
C LEU A 40 -11.35 -9.03 -0.10
N LEU A 41 -11.56 -10.22 -0.66
CA LEU A 41 -12.55 -11.19 -0.18
C LEU A 41 -12.17 -11.71 1.21
N TYR A 42 -10.91 -12.08 1.42
CA TYR A 42 -10.41 -12.49 2.72
C TYR A 42 -10.67 -11.42 3.78
N ARG A 43 -10.37 -10.16 3.45
CA ARG A 43 -10.64 -9.02 4.33
C ARG A 43 -12.13 -8.77 4.56
N GLU A 44 -12.99 -8.94 3.56
CA GLU A 44 -14.42 -8.66 3.70
C GLU A 44 -15.16 -9.68 4.59
N PHE A 45 -14.74 -10.94 4.50
CA PHE A 45 -15.43 -12.06 5.15
C PHE A 45 -14.75 -12.54 6.44
N PHE A 46 -13.42 -12.48 6.54
CA PHE A 46 -12.69 -13.17 7.60
C PHE A 46 -11.85 -12.25 8.50
N ALA A 47 -11.46 -11.06 8.05
CA ALA A 47 -10.55 -10.19 8.81
C ALA A 47 -11.13 -8.80 9.15
N TRP A 48 -10.64 -8.21 10.22
CA TRP A 48 -10.73 -6.76 10.53
C TRP A 48 -12.15 -6.16 10.54
N LYS A 49 -13.07 -6.73 11.33
CA LYS A 49 -14.44 -6.23 11.52
C LYS A 49 -14.51 -4.71 11.81
N GLN A 50 -13.59 -4.18 12.61
CA GLN A 50 -13.54 -2.74 12.92
C GLN A 50 -13.24 -1.87 11.68
N LEU A 51 -12.38 -2.33 10.76
CA LEU A 51 -12.12 -1.64 9.51
C LEU A 51 -13.33 -1.65 8.58
N LYS A 52 -14.13 -2.72 8.60
CA LYS A 52 -15.35 -2.85 7.80
C LYS A 52 -16.37 -1.77 8.17
N GLU A 53 -16.63 -1.58 9.46
CA GLU A 53 -17.55 -0.54 9.92
C GLU A 53 -17.03 0.87 9.61
N ARG A 54 -15.75 1.13 9.84
CA ARG A 54 -15.12 2.41 9.47
C ARG A 54 -15.24 2.71 7.96
N ASN A 55 -15.11 1.70 7.11
CA ASN A 55 -15.26 1.85 5.66
C ASN A 55 -16.71 2.17 5.26
N LYS A 56 -17.70 1.55 5.90
CA LYS A 56 -19.12 1.87 5.67
C LYS A 56 -19.42 3.32 6.03
N GLU A 57 -18.96 3.77 7.19
CA GLU A 57 -19.14 5.16 7.63
C GLU A 57 -18.45 6.15 6.68
N THR A 58 -17.22 5.85 6.27
CA THR A 58 -16.47 6.68 5.33
C THR A 58 -17.18 6.74 3.97
N ASN A 59 -17.70 5.62 3.47
CA ASN A 59 -18.42 5.56 2.19
C ASN A 59 -19.74 6.35 2.19
N LYS A 60 -20.40 6.49 3.35
CA LYS A 60 -21.61 7.32 3.49
C LYS A 60 -21.31 8.82 3.32
N LYS A 61 -20.08 9.26 3.58
CA LYS A 61 -19.67 10.67 3.49
C LYS A 61 -19.43 11.15 2.05
N PHE A 62 -19.33 10.24 1.08
CA PHE A 62 -19.08 10.59 -0.32
C PHE A 62 -20.38 10.80 -1.10
N ALA A 63 -20.48 11.94 -1.78
CA ALA A 63 -21.56 12.23 -2.71
C ALA A 63 -21.59 11.19 -3.86
N PRO A 64 -22.77 10.83 -4.39
CA PRO A 64 -22.87 9.90 -5.53
C PRO A 64 -22.05 10.32 -6.75
N THR A 65 -21.95 11.64 -7.00
CA THR A 65 -21.15 12.21 -8.10
C THR A 65 -19.65 11.93 -7.93
N ALA A 66 -19.12 12.04 -6.71
CA ALA A 66 -17.73 11.71 -6.40
C ALA A 66 -17.43 10.22 -6.60
N LYS A 67 -18.40 9.35 -6.27
CA LYS A 67 -18.29 7.90 -6.52
C LYS A 67 -18.26 7.58 -8.01
N LEU A 68 -19.14 8.20 -8.78
CA LEU A 68 -19.17 8.03 -10.24
C LEU A 68 -17.87 8.55 -10.88
N SER A 69 -17.40 9.72 -10.47
CA SER A 69 -16.13 10.28 -10.96
C SER A 69 -14.94 9.36 -10.67
N THR A 70 -14.87 8.84 -9.44
CA THR A 70 -13.85 7.85 -9.05
C THR A 70 -13.94 6.59 -9.92
N TRP A 71 -15.15 6.08 -10.14
CA TRP A 71 -15.35 4.89 -10.97
C TRP A 71 -14.88 5.11 -12.42
N VAL A 72 -15.22 6.25 -13.04
CA VAL A 72 -14.78 6.60 -14.39
C VAL A 72 -13.25 6.72 -14.45
N PHE A 73 -12.65 7.49 -13.55
CA PHE A 73 -11.22 7.72 -13.52
C PHE A 73 -10.43 6.43 -13.33
N VAL A 74 -10.81 5.61 -12.36
CA VAL A 74 -10.17 4.32 -12.08
C VAL A 74 -10.35 3.36 -13.26
N SER A 75 -11.50 3.36 -13.94
CA SER A 75 -11.74 2.53 -15.12
C SER A 75 -10.84 2.91 -16.30
N ILE A 76 -10.69 4.21 -16.57
CA ILE A 76 -9.79 4.73 -17.62
C ILE A 76 -8.35 4.37 -17.26
N PHE A 77 -7.93 4.64 -16.03
CA PHE A 77 -6.58 4.33 -15.56
C PHE A 77 -6.26 2.83 -15.74
N TYR A 78 -7.20 1.97 -15.36
CA TYR A 78 -7.06 0.53 -15.54
C TYR A 78 -6.98 0.10 -17.00
N ALA A 79 -7.72 0.75 -17.90
CA ALA A 79 -7.59 0.51 -19.34
C ALA A 79 -6.20 0.91 -19.87
N LEU A 80 -5.67 2.06 -19.43
CA LEU A 80 -4.30 2.50 -19.77
C LEU A 80 -3.26 1.52 -19.25
N LEU A 81 -3.41 1.06 -18.01
CA LEU A 81 -2.49 0.14 -17.36
C LEU A 81 -2.51 -1.27 -18.00
N PHE A 82 -3.67 -1.70 -18.48
CA PHE A 82 -3.84 -2.96 -19.23
C PHE A 82 -3.40 -2.87 -20.70
N SER A 83 -3.27 -1.66 -21.25
CA SER A 83 -3.00 -1.46 -22.68
C SER A 83 -1.75 -2.19 -23.21
N PRO A 84 -0.63 -2.36 -22.46
CA PRO A 84 0.50 -3.14 -22.95
C PRO A 84 0.15 -4.59 -23.30
N ALA A 85 -0.67 -5.24 -22.48
CA ALA A 85 -1.12 -6.60 -22.74
C ALA A 85 -2.15 -6.66 -23.86
N LEU A 86 -3.03 -5.66 -23.96
CA LEU A 86 -3.98 -5.56 -25.08
C LEU A 86 -3.25 -5.49 -26.43
N PHE A 87 -2.27 -4.60 -26.57
CA PHE A 87 -1.51 -4.46 -27.81
C PHE A 87 -0.68 -5.71 -28.12
N HIS A 88 -0.13 -6.35 -27.09
CA HIS A 88 0.59 -7.62 -27.24
C HIS A 88 -0.32 -8.74 -27.79
N LEU A 89 -1.56 -8.84 -27.29
CA LEU A 89 -2.56 -9.81 -27.78
C LEU A 89 -3.04 -9.54 -29.21
N GLN A 90 -3.04 -8.28 -29.64
CA GLN A 90 -3.48 -7.87 -30.98
C GLN A 90 -2.42 -8.09 -32.07
N THR A 91 -1.19 -8.40 -31.68
CA THR A 91 -0.04 -8.46 -32.59
C THR A 91 0.30 -9.91 -32.95
N ALA A 92 0.27 -10.24 -34.25
CA ALA A 92 0.55 -11.59 -34.76
C ALA A 92 2.05 -11.86 -35.03
N SER A 93 2.92 -10.84 -34.91
CA SER A 93 4.33 -10.91 -35.29
C SER A 93 5.23 -11.53 -34.21
N ALA A 94 6.42 -11.94 -34.64
CA ALA A 94 7.41 -12.65 -33.82
C ALA A 94 7.75 -11.89 -32.54
N VAL A 95 7.82 -12.66 -31.45
CA VAL A 95 8.02 -12.18 -30.07
C VAL A 95 9.46 -11.68 -29.91
N PRO A 96 9.71 -10.39 -29.67
CA PRO A 96 11.04 -9.90 -29.35
C PRO A 96 11.53 -10.53 -28.03
N ALA A 97 12.85 -10.74 -27.88
CA ALA A 97 13.43 -11.23 -26.62
C ALA A 97 13.03 -10.35 -25.40
N LEU A 98 12.78 -9.08 -25.64
CA LEU A 98 12.27 -8.11 -24.67
C LEU A 98 10.93 -8.55 -24.07
N SER A 99 10.04 -9.20 -24.84
CA SER A 99 8.74 -9.64 -24.33
C SER A 99 8.86 -10.73 -23.27
N LYS A 100 9.76 -11.70 -23.46
CA LYS A 100 10.00 -12.76 -22.46
C LYS A 100 10.65 -12.20 -21.19
N THR A 101 11.60 -11.27 -21.36
CA THR A 101 12.27 -10.61 -20.23
C THR A 101 11.28 -9.78 -19.43
N GLY A 102 10.43 -8.99 -20.09
CA GLY A 102 9.36 -8.23 -19.45
C GLY A 102 8.38 -9.13 -18.66
N LEU A 103 8.00 -10.28 -19.23
CA LEU A 103 7.16 -11.26 -18.52
C LEU A 103 7.84 -11.83 -17.27
N ALA A 104 9.13 -12.15 -17.35
CA ALA A 104 9.89 -12.62 -16.20
C ALA A 104 9.96 -11.55 -15.09
N VAL A 105 10.18 -10.28 -15.47
CA VAL A 105 10.14 -9.14 -14.55
C VAL A 105 8.74 -8.98 -13.94
N ALA A 106 7.67 -9.08 -14.74
CA ALA A 106 6.30 -8.99 -14.26
C ALA A 106 6.00 -10.10 -13.24
N ALA A 107 6.33 -11.35 -13.57
CA ALA A 107 6.18 -12.48 -12.65
C ALA A 107 6.99 -12.29 -11.36
N GLY A 108 8.22 -11.79 -11.44
CA GLY A 108 9.05 -11.45 -10.29
C GLY A 108 8.41 -10.38 -9.39
N GLY A 109 7.85 -9.33 -9.98
CA GLY A 109 7.09 -8.29 -9.26
C GLY A 109 5.87 -8.85 -8.54
N LEU A 110 5.08 -9.70 -9.23
CA LEU A 110 3.93 -10.38 -8.64
C LEU A 110 4.33 -11.27 -7.45
N LEU A 111 5.43 -12.02 -7.57
CA LEU A 111 5.93 -12.88 -6.50
C LEU A 111 6.43 -12.07 -5.30
N LEU A 112 7.17 -10.98 -5.55
CA LEU A 112 7.68 -10.10 -4.51
C LEU A 112 6.51 -9.45 -3.75
N GLU A 113 5.53 -8.92 -4.47
CA GLU A 113 4.34 -8.32 -3.88
C GLU A 113 3.56 -9.34 -3.05
N SER A 114 3.30 -10.52 -3.61
CA SER A 114 2.52 -11.58 -2.93
C SER A 114 3.20 -12.03 -1.63
N GLN A 115 4.52 -12.19 -1.63
CA GLN A 115 5.28 -12.56 -0.44
C GLN A 115 5.28 -11.45 0.61
N ALA A 116 5.44 -10.18 0.19
CA ALA A 116 5.38 -9.04 1.09
C ALA A 116 4.01 -8.92 1.78
N ASP A 117 2.92 -9.00 1.00
CA ASP A 117 1.57 -8.94 1.54
C ASP A 117 1.27 -10.12 2.47
N ALA A 118 1.72 -11.33 2.13
CA ALA A 118 1.55 -12.52 2.96
C ALA A 118 2.30 -12.39 4.29
N ALA A 119 3.57 -11.97 4.27
CA ALA A 119 4.38 -11.75 5.46
C ALA A 119 3.75 -10.68 6.37
N LYS A 120 3.31 -9.56 5.79
CA LYS A 120 2.62 -8.49 6.54
C LYS A 120 1.30 -8.97 7.15
N SER A 121 0.52 -9.72 6.38
CA SER A 121 -0.77 -10.25 6.84
C SER A 121 -0.60 -11.23 7.98
N ALA A 122 0.35 -12.17 7.88
CA ALA A 122 0.67 -13.13 8.93
C ALA A 122 1.15 -12.42 10.21
N TYR A 123 2.05 -11.43 10.08
CA TYR A 123 2.52 -10.65 11.22
C TYR A 123 1.38 -9.90 11.92
N LYS A 124 0.49 -9.26 11.15
CA LYS A 124 -0.63 -8.48 11.69
C LYS A 124 -1.73 -9.32 12.36
N GLN A 125 -1.78 -10.62 12.09
CA GLN A 125 -2.71 -11.52 12.79
C GLN A 125 -2.31 -11.72 14.25
N THR A 126 -1.00 -11.78 14.54
CA THR A 126 -0.47 -11.98 15.90
C THR A 126 -0.05 -10.68 16.57
N ASN A 127 0.29 -9.65 15.79
CA ASN A 127 0.78 -8.35 16.27
C ASN A 127 -0.05 -7.20 15.66
N PRO A 128 -1.31 -6.99 16.09
CA PRO A 128 -2.20 -5.99 15.51
C PRO A 128 -1.64 -4.55 15.57
N ASP A 129 -0.94 -4.24 16.66
CA ASP A 129 -0.41 -2.91 16.96
C ASP A 129 1.08 -2.73 16.62
N GLY A 130 1.80 -3.80 16.29
CA GLY A 130 3.21 -3.71 15.87
C GLY A 130 3.38 -3.36 14.39
N PHE A 131 4.62 -3.22 13.91
CA PHE A 131 4.95 -3.07 12.48
C PHE A 131 5.87 -4.20 12.01
N THR A 132 5.86 -4.48 10.70
CA THR A 132 6.72 -5.51 10.10
C THR A 132 8.02 -4.86 9.64
N SER A 133 9.16 -5.34 10.15
CA SER A 133 10.50 -4.81 9.85
C SER A 133 11.50 -5.87 9.41
N THR A 134 11.08 -7.13 9.30
CA THR A 134 11.94 -8.27 8.97
C THR A 134 11.66 -8.81 7.56
N GLY A 135 12.57 -9.64 7.04
CA GLY A 135 12.46 -10.24 5.71
C GLY A 135 12.47 -9.17 4.62
N LEU A 136 11.49 -9.19 3.70
CA LEU A 136 11.39 -8.20 2.63
C LEU A 136 11.25 -6.76 3.15
N TYR A 137 10.65 -6.58 4.34
CA TYR A 137 10.50 -5.27 4.97
C TYR A 137 11.82 -4.73 5.54
N ALA A 138 12.84 -5.57 5.75
CA ALA A 138 14.17 -5.09 6.12
C ALA A 138 14.94 -4.48 4.94
N LEU A 139 14.55 -4.79 3.69
CA LEU A 139 15.19 -4.26 2.49
C LEU A 139 14.64 -2.87 2.11
N CYS A 140 13.32 -2.71 2.21
CA CYS A 140 12.65 -1.43 2.09
C CYS A 140 11.32 -1.47 2.86
N ARG A 141 10.79 -0.31 3.24
CA ARG A 141 9.57 -0.23 4.07
C ARG A 141 8.28 -0.59 3.33
N HIS A 142 8.27 -0.47 2.00
CA HIS A 142 7.12 -0.77 1.14
C HIS A 142 7.47 -1.77 0.02
N PRO A 143 7.91 -3.00 0.36
CA PRO A 143 8.29 -3.99 -0.64
C PRO A 143 7.09 -4.41 -1.50
N ASN A 144 5.88 -4.46 -0.95
CA ASN A 144 4.67 -4.73 -1.74
C ASN A 144 4.42 -3.66 -2.82
N TYR A 145 4.67 -2.38 -2.53
CA TYR A 145 4.55 -1.32 -3.55
C TYR A 145 5.69 -1.39 -4.58
N LEU A 146 6.88 -1.84 -4.17
CA LEU A 146 7.97 -2.12 -5.11
C LEU A 146 7.58 -3.23 -6.08
N GLY A 147 7.00 -4.32 -5.56
CA GLY A 147 6.52 -5.45 -6.37
C GLY A 147 5.46 -5.01 -7.38
N GLU A 148 4.54 -4.15 -6.98
CA GLU A 148 3.54 -3.53 -7.87
C GLU A 148 4.20 -2.72 -9.01
N VAL A 149 5.17 -1.85 -8.70
CA VAL A 149 5.89 -1.08 -9.73
C VAL A 149 6.67 -1.98 -10.68
N ILE A 150 7.39 -2.99 -10.15
CA ILE A 150 8.15 -3.96 -10.94
C ILE A 150 7.20 -4.76 -11.84
N PHE A 151 6.05 -5.17 -11.32
CA PHE A 151 5.03 -5.91 -12.07
C PHE A 151 4.61 -5.13 -13.33
N TRP A 152 4.22 -3.86 -13.16
CA TRP A 152 3.75 -3.04 -14.27
C TRP A 152 4.87 -2.57 -15.19
N ALA A 153 6.09 -2.38 -14.69
CA ALA A 153 7.27 -2.16 -15.54
C ALA A 153 7.54 -3.36 -16.44
N GLY A 154 7.44 -4.58 -15.89
CA GLY A 154 7.55 -5.82 -16.64
C GLY A 154 6.46 -5.96 -17.70
N SER A 155 5.21 -5.65 -17.35
CA SER A 155 4.07 -5.62 -18.29
C SER A 155 4.29 -4.64 -19.44
N TYR A 156 4.72 -3.41 -19.12
CA TYR A 156 5.07 -2.40 -20.12
C TYR A 156 6.15 -2.92 -21.07
N ALA A 157 7.26 -3.44 -20.54
CA ALA A 157 8.35 -3.99 -21.34
C ALA A 157 7.91 -5.21 -22.17
N ALA A 158 7.03 -6.05 -21.61
CA ALA A 158 6.51 -7.24 -22.28
C ALA A 158 5.73 -6.87 -23.55
N GLY A 159 4.96 -5.77 -23.50
CA GLY A 159 4.15 -5.26 -24.60
C GLY A 159 4.88 -4.26 -25.53
N ALA A 160 6.02 -3.71 -25.13
CA ALA A 160 6.66 -2.58 -25.82
C ALA A 160 6.92 -2.81 -27.32
N GLY A 161 7.29 -4.04 -27.71
CA GLY A 161 7.49 -4.40 -29.12
C GLY A 161 6.22 -4.41 -29.97
N SER A 162 5.04 -4.34 -29.34
CA SER A 162 3.72 -4.31 -29.99
C SER A 162 3.12 -2.90 -30.08
N PHE A 163 3.84 -1.86 -29.64
CA PHE A 163 3.34 -0.48 -29.68
C PHE A 163 3.51 0.11 -31.09
N ALA A 164 2.51 -0.13 -31.94
CA ALA A 164 2.55 0.21 -33.36
C ALA A 164 2.22 1.68 -33.70
N SER A 165 1.85 2.51 -32.73
CA SER A 165 1.47 3.90 -32.97
C SER A 165 1.83 4.84 -31.81
N PRO A 166 1.96 6.16 -32.04
CA PRO A 166 2.15 7.13 -30.96
C PRO A 166 1.06 7.06 -29.88
N LEU A 167 -0.17 6.73 -30.27
CA LEU A 167 -1.27 6.54 -29.33
C LEU A 167 -1.05 5.32 -28.42
N ALA A 168 -0.53 4.20 -28.96
CA ALA A 168 -0.21 3.01 -28.17
C ALA A 168 0.88 3.30 -27.15
N TRP A 169 1.96 3.97 -27.58
CA TRP A 169 3.03 4.44 -26.69
C TRP A 169 2.51 5.36 -25.60
N THR A 170 1.65 6.32 -25.96
CA THR A 170 1.07 7.28 -25.01
C THR A 170 0.19 6.57 -23.99
N ALA A 171 -0.71 5.69 -24.42
CA ALA A 171 -1.61 4.97 -23.54
C ALA A 171 -0.85 4.09 -22.52
N ALA A 172 0.11 3.31 -23.00
CA ALA A 172 0.94 2.45 -22.15
C ALA A 172 1.79 3.27 -21.17
N SER A 173 2.37 4.39 -21.64
CA SER A 173 3.26 5.20 -20.81
C SER A 173 2.49 6.01 -19.76
N LEU A 174 1.28 6.47 -20.08
CA LEU A 174 0.38 7.09 -19.09
C LEU A 174 -0.04 6.10 -18.01
N GLY A 175 -0.33 4.85 -18.37
CA GLY A 175 -0.58 3.77 -17.40
C GLY A 175 0.62 3.56 -16.47
N MET A 176 1.81 3.40 -17.05
CA MET A 176 3.06 3.18 -16.30
C MET A 176 3.42 4.37 -15.39
N ALA A 177 3.37 5.59 -15.90
CA ALA A 177 3.63 6.79 -15.11
C ALA A 177 2.60 6.96 -13.99
N GLY A 178 1.32 6.69 -14.29
CA GLY A 178 0.24 6.78 -13.32
C GLY A 178 0.39 5.80 -12.16
N ILE A 179 0.77 4.54 -12.42
CA ILE A 179 0.95 3.57 -11.33
C ILE A 179 2.15 3.94 -10.45
N VAL A 180 3.26 4.38 -11.02
CA VAL A 180 4.42 4.87 -10.26
C VAL A 180 4.02 6.05 -9.37
N ALA A 181 3.32 7.04 -9.92
CA ALA A 181 2.86 8.19 -9.18
C ALA A 181 1.91 7.80 -8.02
N ILE A 182 0.97 6.88 -8.27
CA ILE A 182 0.05 6.39 -7.22
C ILE A 182 0.83 5.65 -6.13
N MET A 183 1.82 4.82 -6.47
CA MET A 183 2.62 4.08 -5.49
C MET A 183 3.48 5.02 -4.64
N LEU A 184 4.10 6.04 -5.23
CA LEU A 184 4.85 7.05 -4.48
C LEU A 184 3.93 7.86 -3.55
N GLN A 185 2.79 8.33 -4.06
CA GLN A 185 1.83 9.09 -3.24
C GLN A 185 1.23 8.25 -2.11
N ALA A 186 0.93 6.97 -2.37
CA ALA A 186 0.46 6.02 -1.38
C ALA A 186 1.51 5.73 -0.32
N THR A 187 2.78 5.59 -0.73
CA THR A 187 3.94 5.47 0.17
C THR A 187 3.98 6.64 1.15
N GLU A 188 4.00 7.87 0.65
CA GLU A 188 4.06 9.06 1.50
C GLU A 188 2.85 9.19 2.43
N SER A 189 1.65 8.90 1.93
CA SER A 189 0.43 8.92 2.77
C SER A 189 0.49 7.88 3.89
N LEU A 190 1.03 6.69 3.59
CA LEU A 190 1.10 5.60 4.55
C LEU A 190 2.20 5.84 5.58
N GLU A 191 3.36 6.33 5.16
CA GLU A 191 4.46 6.71 6.04
C GLU A 191 4.03 7.72 7.09
N LYS A 192 3.33 8.79 6.69
CA LYS A 192 2.79 9.78 7.64
C LYS A 192 1.83 9.17 8.65
N LYS A 193 0.95 8.28 8.20
CA LYS A 193 0.00 7.57 9.08
C LYS A 193 0.72 6.63 10.05
N GLN A 194 1.76 5.93 9.59
CA GLN A 194 2.53 4.99 10.40
C GLN A 194 3.43 5.72 11.39
N ALA A 195 4.02 6.85 11.01
CA ALA A 195 4.76 7.73 11.92
C ALA A 195 3.91 8.16 13.11
N LEU A 196 2.66 8.57 12.87
CA LEU A 196 1.72 8.89 13.95
C LEU A 196 1.30 7.66 14.75
N LYS A 197 1.02 6.53 14.07
CA LYS A 197 0.54 5.31 14.74
C LYS A 197 1.60 4.68 15.65
N TYR A 198 2.85 4.65 15.21
CA TYR A 198 3.94 3.93 15.88
C TYR A 198 4.93 4.87 16.57
N ALA A 199 4.55 6.14 16.79
CA ALA A 199 5.40 7.13 17.46
C ALA A 199 5.91 6.65 18.83
N GLU A 200 5.07 5.90 19.56
CA GLU A 200 5.36 5.37 20.90
C GLU A 200 6.34 4.18 20.89
N LEU A 201 6.72 3.67 19.72
CA LEU A 201 7.60 2.51 19.60
C LEU A 201 9.01 2.99 19.22
N PRO A 202 9.99 2.99 20.15
CA PRO A 202 11.36 3.43 19.85
C PRO A 202 11.99 2.65 18.68
N GLU A 203 11.68 1.36 18.61
CA GLU A 203 12.05 0.43 17.53
C GLU A 203 11.62 0.94 16.14
N TYR A 204 10.50 1.66 16.04
CA TYR A 204 9.99 2.18 14.77
C TYR A 204 10.86 3.33 14.24
N GLY A 205 11.34 4.20 15.13
CA GLY A 205 12.26 5.27 14.77
C GLY A 205 13.56 4.72 14.19
N ALA A 206 14.16 3.73 14.87
CA ALA A 206 15.36 3.04 14.37
C ALA A 206 15.13 2.40 12.99
N TYR A 207 13.99 1.74 12.81
CA TYR A 207 13.61 1.12 11.53
C TYR A 207 13.44 2.13 10.39
N VAL A 208 12.86 3.30 10.67
CA VAL A 208 12.72 4.39 9.68
C VAL A 208 14.08 4.98 9.29
N GLN A 209 15.06 4.96 10.19
CA GLN A 209 16.41 5.44 9.91
C GLN A 209 17.24 4.42 9.11
N SER A 210 17.12 3.13 9.42
CA SER A 210 17.96 2.10 8.83
C SER A 210 17.49 1.59 7.46
N THR A 211 16.21 1.76 7.14
CA THR A 211 15.56 1.05 6.01
C THR A 211 14.95 2.03 5.03
N PRO A 212 15.25 2.04 3.72
CA PRO A 212 14.67 3.00 2.77
C PRO A 212 13.16 2.80 2.54
N LYS A 213 12.43 3.86 2.13
CA LYS A 213 11.00 3.76 1.76
C LYS A 213 10.75 2.74 0.65
N LEU A 214 11.42 2.94 -0.49
CA LEU A 214 11.25 2.18 -1.73
C LEU A 214 12.61 2.14 -2.45
N LEU A 215 12.95 1.09 -3.16
CA LEU A 215 14.19 1.05 -3.95
C LEU A 215 13.90 1.52 -5.40
N PRO A 216 14.76 2.34 -6.04
CA PRO A 216 15.97 3.00 -5.53
C PRO A 216 15.70 4.32 -4.79
N PHE A 217 14.43 4.69 -4.58
CA PHE A 217 14.03 5.97 -3.98
C PHE A 217 14.28 6.03 -2.46
N THR A 218 15.49 6.47 -2.08
CA THR A 218 15.85 6.70 -0.69
C THR A 218 15.16 7.95 -0.14
N GLY A 219 14.28 7.79 0.84
CA GLY A 219 13.68 8.89 1.58
C GLY A 219 13.54 8.53 3.05
N GLY A 220 14.00 9.39 3.95
CA GLY A 220 13.99 9.15 5.39
C GLY A 220 14.08 10.43 6.23
N ASP A 221 14.71 11.48 5.69
CA ASP A 221 15.03 12.68 6.45
C ASP A 221 13.80 13.48 6.92
N GLU A 222 12.78 13.66 6.07
CA GLU A 222 11.58 14.44 6.44
C GLU A 222 10.69 13.77 7.50
N LEU A 223 10.74 12.45 7.63
CA LEU A 223 9.92 11.72 8.60
C LEU A 223 10.59 11.60 9.95
N ASN A 224 11.92 11.73 10.03
CA ASN A 224 12.61 11.84 11.30
C ASN A 224 12.05 13.02 12.10
N GLU A 225 11.79 14.17 11.47
CA GLU A 225 11.20 15.32 12.17
C GLU A 225 9.81 15.01 12.72
N ILE A 226 8.96 14.34 11.95
CA ILE A 226 7.59 13.99 12.38
C ILE A 226 7.63 12.94 13.51
N VAL A 227 8.47 11.92 13.39
CA VAL A 227 8.61 10.86 14.41
C VAL A 227 9.20 11.45 15.68
N VAL A 228 10.27 12.25 15.58
CA VAL A 228 10.90 12.93 16.72
C VAL A 228 9.95 13.93 17.36
N ALA A 229 9.19 14.70 16.57
CA ALA A 229 8.19 15.63 17.10
C ALA A 229 7.06 14.88 17.83
N ALA A 230 6.58 13.76 17.28
CA ALA A 230 5.57 12.92 17.92
C ALA A 230 6.07 12.32 19.24
N GLN A 231 7.31 11.81 19.26
CA GLN A 231 7.98 11.30 20.47
C GLN A 231 8.13 12.39 21.53
N LYS A 232 8.63 13.58 21.15
CA LYS A 232 8.77 14.72 22.07
C LYS A 232 7.42 15.20 22.63
N ALA A 233 6.37 15.25 21.79
CA ALA A 233 5.03 15.62 22.23
C ALA A 233 4.47 14.62 23.23
N GLN A 234 4.79 13.34 23.07
CA GLN A 234 4.41 12.29 24.00
C GLN A 234 5.18 12.34 25.32
N GLU A 235 6.50 12.53 25.29
CA GLU A 235 7.31 12.74 26.48
C GLU A 235 6.81 13.95 27.29
N ALA A 236 6.49 15.05 26.61
CA ALA A 236 5.92 16.23 27.24
C ALA A 236 4.55 15.95 27.89
N LYS A 237 3.70 15.15 27.22
CA LYS A 237 2.39 14.76 27.75
C LYS A 237 2.52 13.83 28.97
N ALA A 238 3.40 12.84 28.91
CA ALA A 238 3.66 11.92 30.02
C ALA A 238 4.18 12.68 31.25
N LYS A 239 5.12 13.61 31.05
CA LYS A 239 5.62 14.47 32.11
C LYS A 239 4.53 15.36 32.72
N ALA A 240 3.66 15.93 31.90
CA ALA A 240 2.53 16.74 32.37
C ALA A 240 1.51 15.92 33.17
N GLU A 241 1.24 14.67 32.77
CA GLU A 241 0.37 13.76 33.51
C GLU A 241 0.98 13.35 34.85
N GLU A 242 2.29 13.08 34.90
CA GLU A 242 3.02 12.79 36.14
C GLU A 242 3.02 13.99 37.10
N GLU A 243 3.30 15.20 36.60
CA GLU A 243 3.24 16.43 37.39
C GLU A 243 1.82 16.69 37.93
N ARG A 244 0.79 16.44 37.13
CA ARG A 244 -0.60 16.58 37.56
C ARG A 244 -0.98 15.57 38.63
N ALA A 245 -0.58 14.30 38.47
CA ALA A 245 -0.80 13.25 39.46
C ALA A 245 -0.10 13.57 40.79
N ALA A 246 1.12 14.10 40.75
CA ALA A 246 1.84 14.54 41.94
C ALA A 246 1.14 15.69 42.66
N GLN A 247 0.63 16.69 41.91
CA GLN A 247 -0.12 17.81 42.48
C GLN A 247 -1.45 17.37 43.11
N ASP A 248 -2.16 16.45 42.47
CA ASP A 248 -3.41 15.91 43.00
C ASP A 248 -3.17 15.12 44.30
N ALA A 249 -2.10 14.31 44.36
CA ALA A 249 -1.69 13.61 45.57
C ALA A 249 -1.31 14.55 46.73
N GLU A 250 -0.59 15.64 46.44
CA GLU A 250 -0.24 16.65 47.45
C GLU A 250 -1.49 17.37 47.99
N ARG A 251 -2.45 17.70 47.11
CA ARG A 251 -3.73 18.30 47.50
C ARG A 251 -4.54 17.37 48.41
N GLU A 252 -4.61 16.09 48.10
CA GLU A 252 -5.27 15.10 48.95
C GLU A 252 -4.61 14.98 50.32
N ALA A 253 -3.27 14.98 50.37
CA ALA A 253 -2.52 14.92 51.63
C ALA A 253 -2.82 16.14 52.51
N ARG A 254 -2.75 17.35 51.96
CA ARG A 254 -3.08 18.60 52.68
C ARG A 254 -4.54 18.64 53.14
N ALA A 255 -5.47 18.12 52.33
CA ALA A 255 -6.88 18.06 52.70
C ALA A 255 -7.12 17.10 53.89
N LYS A 256 -6.44 15.96 53.91
CA LYS A 256 -6.49 15.00 55.03
C LYS A 256 -5.88 15.59 56.31
N GLU A 257 -4.74 16.28 56.19
CA GLU A 257 -4.10 16.96 57.33
C GLU A 257 -5.02 18.06 57.90
N ALA A 258 -5.59 18.91 57.05
CA ALA A 258 -6.53 19.94 57.48
C ALA A 258 -7.83 19.38 58.10
N ALA A 259 -8.30 18.21 57.64
CA ALA A 259 -9.44 17.53 58.24
C ALA A 259 -9.09 16.99 59.64
N ALA A 260 -7.92 16.35 59.79
CA ALA A 260 -7.43 15.86 61.08
C ALA A 260 -7.22 17.01 62.09
N GLU A 261 -6.69 18.16 61.65
CA GLU A 261 -6.58 19.35 62.51
C GLU A 261 -7.93 19.91 62.95
N ARG A 262 -8.96 19.85 62.08
CA ARG A 262 -10.32 20.28 62.44
C ARG A 262 -10.97 19.36 63.45
N GLU A 263 -10.80 18.04 63.29
CA GLU A 263 -11.27 17.05 64.27
C GLU A 263 -10.55 17.18 65.60
N ALA A 264 -9.24 17.44 65.61
CA ALA A 264 -8.48 17.64 66.85
C ALA A 264 -8.83 18.93 67.62
N ARG A 265 -9.48 19.90 66.96
CA ARG A 265 -9.94 21.17 67.57
C ARG A 265 -11.41 21.13 68.01
N ALA A 266 -12.16 20.09 67.64
CA ALA A 266 -13.56 19.90 68.01
C ALA A 266 -13.68 19.07 69.30
#